data_AF-A0A3R6FQ93-F1
#
_entry.id   AF-A0A3R6FQ93-F1
#
_cell.length_a   1.000
_cell.length_b   1.000
_cell.length_c   1.000
_cell.angle_alpha   90.00
_cell.angle_beta   90.00
_cell.angle_gamma   90.00
#
_symmetry.space_group_name_H-M   'P 1'
#
loop_
_entity.id
_entity.type
_entity.pdbx_description
1 polymer ?
#
loop_
_entity_poly.entity_id
_entity_poly.type
_entity_poly.pdbx_seq_one_letter_code
_entity_poly.pdbx_strand_id
1 'polypeptide(L)'
;MADVSEEKKSRRDSYLSRMKERMPDVDFDSEDPEVRYGAFEKYDDDIHGQLSQFKDNDSKLKDLFKKDPRFASFMSDIVGGDSPSSSFVKYFGKDVLDMSGDEEQMAKLNEANQEYLNRVAESNKLREDQDKNMEASVQDMSDFKAEKEMSDEEFEKFIGECYSVVEGALMGRIDKSFLETMYKGLNYEKDLQDAAAAGVVEGRNQKIDEQLKTTTGDGIPALNSGGKGGTKKPAVPFRRDFYS
;
A
#
# COMPACT_ATOMS: atom_id res chain seq x y z
N MET A 1 9.05 61.23 -12.22
CA MET A 1 7.89 60.33 -12.25
C MET A 1 8.25 59.21 -13.20
N ALA A 2 8.45 58.00 -12.66
CA ALA A 2 8.74 56.82 -13.48
C ALA A 2 7.44 56.30 -14.08
N ASP A 3 7.41 56.20 -15.40
CA ASP A 3 6.34 55.62 -16.18
C ASP A 3 6.44 54.09 -16.04
N VAL A 4 5.54 53.50 -15.26
CA VAL A 4 5.38 52.04 -15.19
C VAL A 4 4.42 51.67 -16.30
N SER A 5 4.97 51.37 -17.48
CA SER A 5 4.22 50.72 -18.55
C SER A 5 4.01 49.25 -18.14
N GLU A 6 2.77 48.90 -17.78
CA GLU A 6 2.38 47.50 -17.64
C GLU A 6 2.55 46.80 -19.00
N GLU A 7 3.55 45.93 -19.08
CA GLU A 7 3.83 45.12 -20.26
C GLU A 7 2.66 44.12 -20.46
N LYS A 8 1.80 44.41 -21.42
CA LYS A 8 0.59 43.64 -21.68
C LYS A 8 0.97 42.26 -22.22
N LYS A 9 0.84 41.22 -21.38
CA LYS A 9 1.15 39.82 -21.73
C LYS A 9 0.64 39.45 -23.13
N SER A 10 1.50 38.81 -23.94
CA SER A 10 1.12 38.38 -25.27
C SER A 10 -0.04 37.38 -25.23
N ARG A 11 -0.79 37.26 -26.33
CA ARG A 11 -1.84 36.22 -26.50
C ARG A 11 -1.25 34.83 -26.30
N ARG A 12 -0.02 34.61 -26.76
CA ARG A 12 0.73 33.37 -26.56
C ARG A 12 0.98 33.11 -25.08
N ASP A 13 1.53 34.09 -24.36
CA ASP A 13 1.86 33.93 -22.94
C ASP A 13 0.61 33.72 -22.09
N SER A 14 -0.48 34.41 -22.45
CA SER A 14 -1.80 34.23 -21.81
C SER A 14 -2.35 32.83 -22.02
N TYR A 15 -2.23 32.28 -23.24
CA TYR A 15 -2.64 30.91 -23.55
C TYR A 15 -1.80 29.89 -22.80
N LEU A 16 -0.48 30.02 -22.85
CA LEU A 16 0.44 29.12 -22.16
C LEU A 16 0.27 29.15 -20.64
N SER A 17 -0.01 30.33 -20.06
CA SER A 17 -0.31 30.45 -18.63
C SER A 17 -1.52 29.59 -18.24
N ARG A 18 -2.59 29.63 -19.04
CA ARG A 18 -3.80 28.80 -18.80
C ARG A 18 -3.52 27.30 -18.98
N MET A 19 -2.68 26.94 -19.94
CA MET A 19 -2.32 25.54 -20.17
C MET A 19 -1.45 25.00 -19.04
N LYS A 20 -0.50 25.78 -18.53
CA LYS A 20 0.27 25.45 -17.32
C LYS A 20 -0.62 25.30 -16.08
N GLU A 21 -1.66 26.13 -15.95
CA GLU A 21 -2.64 26.01 -14.85
C GLU A 21 -3.48 24.73 -14.96
N ARG A 22 -3.88 24.34 -16.18
CA ARG A 22 -4.70 23.14 -16.43
C ARG A 22 -3.89 21.85 -16.41
N MET A 23 -2.63 21.90 -16.82
CA MET A 23 -1.72 20.76 -16.94
C MET A 23 -0.38 21.11 -16.26
N PRO A 24 -0.37 21.15 -14.91
CA PRO A 24 0.82 21.57 -14.15
C PRO A 24 2.01 20.62 -14.31
N ASP A 25 1.75 19.35 -14.66
CA ASP A 25 2.78 18.31 -14.81
C ASP A 25 3.51 18.35 -16.17
N VAL A 26 3.10 19.23 -17.09
CA VAL A 26 3.68 19.35 -18.43
C VAL A 26 4.63 20.55 -18.48
N ASP A 27 5.89 20.31 -18.88
CA ASP A 27 6.84 21.37 -19.15
C ASP A 27 6.61 22.02 -20.53
N PHE A 28 5.73 23.03 -20.56
CA PHE A 28 5.43 23.80 -21.76
C PHE A 28 6.57 24.73 -22.23
N ASP A 29 7.66 24.85 -21.46
CA ASP A 29 8.84 25.63 -21.83
C ASP A 29 9.97 24.75 -22.39
N SER A 30 9.78 23.42 -22.42
CA SER A 30 10.70 22.46 -23.04
C SER A 30 11.06 22.84 -24.49
N GLU A 31 12.33 22.63 -24.85
CA GLU A 31 12.83 22.79 -26.22
C GLU A 31 12.34 21.67 -27.15
N ASP A 32 11.84 20.57 -26.59
CA ASP A 32 11.25 19.47 -27.34
C ASP A 32 9.81 19.81 -27.77
N PRO A 33 9.55 19.98 -29.08
CA PRO A 33 8.21 20.29 -29.57
C PRO A 33 7.18 19.20 -29.27
N GLU A 34 7.60 17.93 -29.16
CA GLU A 34 6.68 16.80 -28.91
C GLU A 34 6.02 16.90 -27.52
N VAL A 35 6.75 17.39 -26.51
CA VAL A 35 6.20 17.61 -25.16
C VAL A 35 5.06 18.62 -25.21
N ARG A 36 5.25 19.71 -25.96
CA ARG A 36 4.27 20.80 -26.03
C ARG A 36 3.07 20.46 -26.90
N TYR A 37 3.32 19.98 -28.12
CA TYR A 37 2.26 19.71 -29.08
C TYR A 37 1.49 18.42 -28.73
N GLY A 38 2.15 17.40 -28.17
CA GLY A 38 1.48 16.22 -27.64
C GLY A 38 0.54 16.54 -26.46
N ALA A 39 0.93 17.48 -25.59
CA ALA A 39 0.04 17.96 -24.52
C ALA A 39 -1.16 18.76 -25.06
N PHE A 40 -0.96 19.54 -26.13
CA PHE A 40 -2.07 20.24 -26.79
C PHE A 40 -3.04 19.28 -27.48
N GLU A 41 -2.53 18.27 -28.20
CA GLU A 41 -3.34 17.24 -28.84
C GLU A 41 -4.15 16.46 -27.80
N LYS A 42 -3.50 16.00 -26.73
CA LYS A 42 -4.18 15.29 -25.64
C LYS A 42 -5.27 16.13 -24.99
N TYR A 43 -5.03 17.44 -24.83
CA TYR A 43 -6.03 18.36 -24.28
C TYR A 43 -7.20 18.56 -25.23
N ASP A 44 -6.95 18.76 -26.52
CA ASP A 44 -7.99 18.89 -27.53
C ASP A 44 -8.83 17.61 -27.61
N ASP A 45 -8.20 16.43 -27.57
CA ASP A 45 -8.87 15.12 -27.55
C ASP A 45 -9.74 14.94 -26.29
N ASP A 46 -9.23 15.29 -25.11
CA ASP A 46 -9.99 15.22 -23.86
C ASP A 46 -11.21 16.14 -23.89
N ILE A 47 -11.04 17.40 -24.32
CA ILE A 47 -12.15 18.35 -24.46
C ILE A 47 -13.16 17.88 -25.51
N HIS A 48 -12.70 17.34 -26.64
CA HIS A 48 -13.59 16.77 -27.64
C HIS A 48 -14.35 15.56 -27.11
N GLY A 49 -13.68 14.69 -26.36
CA GLY A 49 -14.27 13.52 -25.72
C GLY A 49 -15.34 13.91 -24.71
N GLN A 50 -15.02 14.81 -23.78
CA GLN A 50 -15.97 15.34 -22.80
C GLN A 50 -17.15 16.04 -23.47
N LEU A 51 -16.90 16.86 -24.49
CA LEU A 51 -17.97 17.54 -25.24
C LEU A 51 -18.87 16.55 -25.97
N SER A 52 -18.30 15.49 -26.55
CA SER A 52 -19.08 14.42 -27.17
C SER A 52 -19.98 13.74 -26.14
N GLN A 53 -19.44 13.36 -24.98
CA GLN A 53 -20.22 12.76 -23.89
C GLN A 53 -21.33 13.70 -23.40
N PHE A 54 -21.05 15.00 -23.26
CA PHE A 54 -22.06 15.99 -22.89
C PHE A 54 -23.18 16.07 -23.92
N LYS A 55 -22.85 16.07 -25.22
CA LYS A 55 -23.84 16.08 -26.31
C LYS A 55 -24.67 14.79 -26.33
N ASP A 56 -24.03 13.64 -26.11
CA ASP A 56 -24.71 12.35 -26.07
C ASP A 56 -25.68 12.28 -24.88
N ASN A 57 -25.26 12.74 -23.70
CA ASN A 57 -26.09 12.81 -22.52
C ASN A 57 -27.25 13.81 -22.69
N ASP A 58 -26.99 14.99 -23.24
CA ASP A 58 -28.01 15.99 -23.55
C ASP A 58 -29.04 15.43 -24.56
N SER A 59 -28.61 14.69 -25.58
CA SER A 59 -29.53 14.02 -26.50
C SER A 59 -30.39 12.97 -25.81
N LYS A 60 -29.79 12.12 -24.96
CA LYS A 60 -30.53 11.10 -24.19
C LYS A 60 -31.55 11.74 -23.25
N LEU A 61 -31.19 12.83 -22.56
CA LEU A 61 -32.09 13.59 -21.69
C LEU A 61 -33.24 14.21 -22.50
N LYS A 62 -32.94 14.83 -23.65
CA LYS A 62 -33.96 15.37 -24.56
C LYS A 62 -34.91 14.29 -25.05
N ASP A 63 -34.40 13.12 -25.41
CA ASP A 63 -35.24 12.01 -25.87
C ASP A 63 -36.09 11.45 -24.73
N LEU A 64 -35.57 11.41 -23.50
CA LEU A 64 -36.34 11.05 -22.31
C LEU A 64 -37.48 12.04 -22.06
N PHE A 65 -37.22 13.36 -22.15
CA PHE A 65 -38.25 14.39 -22.03
C PHE A 65 -39.28 14.35 -23.16
N LYS A 66 -38.88 13.99 -24.38
CA LYS A 66 -39.83 13.77 -25.49
C LYS A 66 -40.71 12.55 -25.24
N LYS A 67 -40.13 11.46 -24.71
CA LYS A 67 -40.85 10.21 -24.40
C LYS A 67 -41.87 10.42 -23.28
N ASP A 68 -41.48 11.14 -22.24
CA ASP A 68 -42.39 11.52 -21.15
C ASP A 68 -42.08 12.95 -20.63
N PRO A 69 -42.87 13.95 -21.05
CA PRO A 69 -42.71 15.33 -20.59
C PRO A 69 -42.83 15.52 -19.07
N ARG A 70 -43.50 14.59 -18.37
CA ARG A 70 -43.65 14.64 -16.90
C ARG A 70 -42.31 14.47 -16.19
N PHE A 71 -41.37 13.73 -16.80
CA PHE A 71 -40.03 13.55 -16.25
C PHE A 71 -39.25 14.87 -16.20
N ALA A 72 -39.46 15.78 -17.16
CA ALA A 72 -38.84 17.11 -17.13
C ALA A 72 -39.35 17.94 -15.95
N SER A 73 -40.66 17.93 -15.69
CA SER A 73 -41.28 18.63 -14.56
C SER A 73 -40.84 18.03 -13.22
N PHE A 74 -40.76 16.70 -13.13
CA PHE A 74 -40.24 15.99 -11.96
C PHE A 74 -38.79 16.39 -11.63
N MET A 75 -37.90 16.39 -12.63
CA MET A 75 -36.51 16.80 -12.45
C MET A 75 -36.39 18.28 -12.08
N SER A 76 -37.22 19.15 -12.66
CA SER A 76 -37.25 20.57 -12.31
C SER A 76 -37.62 20.81 -10.85
N ASP A 77 -38.61 20.08 -10.32
CA ASP A 77 -39.01 20.21 -8.90
C ASP A 77 -37.88 19.75 -7.97
N ILE A 78 -37.19 18.63 -8.28
CA ILE A 78 -36.04 18.15 -7.49
C ILE A 78 -34.89 19.16 -7.49
N VAL A 79 -34.53 19.71 -8.66
CA VAL A 79 -33.50 20.74 -8.77
C VAL A 79 -33.91 22.02 -8.01
N GLY A 80 -35.22 22.30 -7.96
CA GLY A 80 -35.81 23.37 -7.16
C GLY A 80 -35.80 23.12 -5.64
N GLY A 81 -35.39 21.92 -5.20
CA GLY A 81 -35.28 21.55 -3.80
C GLY A 81 -36.48 20.79 -3.23
N ASP A 82 -37.46 20.42 -4.06
CA ASP A 82 -38.61 19.63 -3.60
C ASP A 82 -38.19 18.18 -3.29
N SER A 83 -38.92 17.55 -2.37
CA SER A 83 -38.69 16.14 -2.00
C SER A 83 -38.94 15.22 -3.20
N PRO A 84 -37.98 14.35 -3.58
CA PRO A 84 -38.15 13.42 -4.71
C PRO A 84 -39.39 12.54 -4.59
N SER A 85 -39.73 12.04 -3.40
CA SER A 85 -40.90 11.18 -3.20
C SER A 85 -42.21 11.92 -3.43
N SER A 86 -42.31 13.15 -2.92
CA SER A 86 -43.50 14.00 -3.09
C SER A 86 -43.66 14.41 -4.55
N SER A 87 -42.58 14.82 -5.22
CA SER A 87 -42.59 15.19 -6.63
C SER A 87 -42.89 13.99 -7.54
N PHE A 88 -42.43 12.79 -7.17
CA PHE A 88 -42.74 11.57 -7.91
C PHE A 88 -44.24 11.28 -7.87
N VAL A 89 -44.84 11.28 -6.68
CA VAL A 89 -46.30 11.11 -6.51
C VAL A 89 -47.09 12.20 -7.24
N LYS A 90 -46.60 13.45 -7.24
CA LYS A 90 -47.25 14.58 -7.92
C LYS A 90 -47.37 14.39 -9.43
N TYR A 91 -46.35 13.84 -10.10
CA TYR A 91 -46.33 13.73 -11.56
C TYR A 91 -46.68 12.34 -12.11
N PHE A 92 -46.34 11.29 -11.37
CA PHE A 92 -46.56 9.91 -11.77
C PHE A 92 -47.73 9.27 -11.03
N GLY A 93 -48.18 9.84 -9.91
CA GLY A 93 -49.26 9.29 -9.10
C GLY A 93 -48.78 8.23 -8.12
N LYS A 94 -49.56 8.01 -7.05
CA LYS A 94 -49.29 6.94 -6.08
C LYS A 94 -49.46 5.56 -6.72
N ASP A 95 -50.40 5.48 -7.66
CA ASP A 95 -50.84 4.23 -8.29
C ASP A 95 -49.89 3.75 -9.40
N VAL A 96 -48.81 4.46 -9.75
CA VAL A 96 -47.79 3.92 -10.68
C VAL A 96 -47.07 2.70 -10.10
N LEU A 97 -47.02 2.58 -8.77
CA LEU A 97 -46.62 1.35 -8.10
C LEU A 97 -47.74 0.28 -8.12
N ASP A 98 -49.00 0.71 -8.23
CA ASP A 98 -50.21 -0.14 -8.23
C ASP A 98 -50.76 -0.44 -9.64
N MET A 99 -50.13 0.07 -10.72
CA MET A 99 -50.37 -0.32 -12.13
C MET A 99 -49.81 -1.73 -12.39
N SER A 100 -50.25 -2.64 -11.52
CA SER A 100 -49.95 -4.06 -11.37
C SER A 100 -50.76 -4.95 -12.33
N GLY A 101 -51.25 -4.37 -13.43
CA GLY A 101 -51.94 -5.11 -14.49
C GLY A 101 -51.02 -5.63 -15.58
N ASP A 102 -49.77 -5.15 -15.63
CA ASP A 102 -48.75 -5.59 -16.58
C ASP A 102 -47.69 -6.41 -15.84
N GLU A 103 -47.85 -7.74 -15.91
CA GLU A 103 -47.04 -8.73 -15.19
C GLU A 103 -45.53 -8.56 -15.48
N GLU A 104 -45.19 -8.07 -16.68
CA GLU A 104 -43.80 -7.83 -17.09
C GLU A 104 -43.18 -6.62 -16.38
N GLN A 105 -43.94 -5.54 -16.18
CA GLN A 105 -43.47 -4.35 -15.46
C GLN A 105 -43.31 -4.63 -13.96
N MET A 106 -44.20 -5.43 -13.38
CA MET A 106 -44.11 -5.87 -11.99
C MET A 106 -42.89 -6.77 -11.76
N ALA A 107 -42.58 -7.67 -12.70
CA ALA A 107 -41.37 -8.49 -12.62
C ALA A 107 -40.09 -7.63 -12.58
N LYS A 108 -40.00 -6.63 -13.47
CA LYS A 108 -38.84 -5.71 -13.52
C LYS A 108 -38.72 -4.86 -12.25
N LEU A 109 -39.84 -4.40 -11.69
CA LEU A 109 -39.84 -3.63 -10.44
C LEU A 109 -39.39 -4.49 -9.25
N ASN A 110 -39.85 -5.75 -9.19
CA ASN A 110 -39.46 -6.70 -8.14
C ASN A 110 -37.99 -7.07 -8.23
N GLU A 111 -37.46 -7.28 -9.44
CA GLU A 111 -36.02 -7.52 -9.67
C GLU A 111 -35.18 -6.34 -9.20
N ALA A 112 -35.52 -5.11 -9.60
CA ALA A 112 -34.83 -3.90 -9.16
C ALA A 112 -34.88 -3.71 -7.63
N ASN A 113 -36.00 -4.05 -6.99
CA ASN A 113 -36.12 -3.99 -5.53
C ASN A 113 -35.29 -5.09 -4.84
N GLN A 114 -35.24 -6.31 -5.39
CA GLN A 114 -34.35 -7.37 -4.88
C GLN A 114 -32.89 -6.96 -4.98
N GLU A 115 -32.45 -6.36 -6.08
CA GLU A 115 -31.08 -5.83 -6.21
C GLU A 115 -30.76 -4.75 -5.17
N TYR A 116 -31.72 -3.86 -4.89
CA TYR A 116 -31.57 -2.86 -3.84
C TYR A 116 -31.44 -3.52 -2.45
N LEU A 117 -32.33 -4.45 -2.12
CA LEU A 117 -32.31 -5.16 -0.83
C LEU A 117 -31.02 -5.95 -0.64
N ASN A 118 -30.54 -6.64 -1.68
CA ASN A 118 -29.27 -7.38 -1.62
C ASN A 118 -28.09 -6.45 -1.33
N ARG A 119 -28.01 -5.31 -2.03
CA ARG A 119 -26.95 -4.31 -1.81
C ARG A 119 -26.97 -3.72 -0.40
N VAL A 120 -28.17 -3.43 0.12
CA VAL A 120 -28.34 -2.94 1.49
C VAL A 120 -27.93 -4.01 2.50
N ALA A 121 -28.34 -5.27 2.29
CA ALA A 121 -27.98 -6.38 3.15
C ALA A 121 -26.47 -6.65 3.16
N GLU A 122 -25.81 -6.66 2.00
CA GLU A 122 -24.35 -6.80 1.88
C GLU A 122 -23.62 -5.64 2.56
N SER A 123 -24.07 -4.40 2.34
CA SER A 123 -23.49 -3.22 2.99
C SER A 123 -23.66 -3.26 4.52
N ASN A 124 -24.82 -3.71 5.02
CA ASN A 124 -25.06 -3.80 6.45
C ASN A 124 -24.23 -4.92 7.08
N LYS A 125 -24.15 -6.09 6.42
CA LYS A 125 -23.31 -7.19 6.88
C LYS A 125 -21.84 -6.81 6.92
N LEU A 126 -21.33 -6.14 5.89
CA LEU A 126 -19.94 -5.66 5.86
C LEU A 126 -19.64 -4.70 7.02
N ARG A 127 -20.59 -3.81 7.36
CA ARG A 127 -20.46 -2.90 8.51
C ARG A 127 -20.48 -3.65 9.83
N GLU A 128 -21.44 -4.55 10.04
CA GLU A 128 -21.50 -5.36 11.27
C GLU A 128 -20.24 -6.22 11.48
N ASP A 129 -19.71 -6.80 10.40
CA ASP A 129 -18.48 -7.59 10.46
C ASP A 129 -17.26 -6.67 10.74
N GLN A 130 -17.21 -5.47 10.15
CA GLN A 130 -16.17 -4.48 10.47
C GLN A 130 -16.21 -4.02 11.92
N ASP A 131 -17.40 -3.73 12.46
CA ASP A 131 -17.58 -3.29 13.84
C ASP A 131 -17.15 -4.38 14.83
N LYS A 132 -17.59 -5.63 14.60
CA LYS A 132 -17.16 -6.79 15.42
C LYS A 132 -15.65 -7.01 15.35
N ASN A 133 -15.07 -6.91 14.16
CA ASN A 133 -13.63 -7.07 13.98
C ASN A 133 -12.85 -5.93 14.66
N MET A 134 -13.38 -4.70 14.67
CA MET A 134 -12.76 -3.57 15.36
C MET A 134 -12.78 -3.78 16.88
N GLU A 135 -13.93 -4.18 17.43
CA GLU A 135 -14.05 -4.50 18.86
C GLU A 135 -13.09 -5.64 19.27
N ALA A 136 -13.05 -6.72 18.49
CA ALA A 136 -12.13 -7.82 18.72
C ALA A 136 -10.65 -7.38 18.61
N SER A 137 -10.32 -6.55 17.62
CA SER A 137 -8.94 -6.07 17.43
C SER A 137 -8.47 -5.21 18.60
N VAL A 138 -9.34 -4.38 19.19
CA VAL A 138 -9.02 -3.58 20.38
C VAL A 138 -8.72 -4.49 21.57
N GLN A 139 -9.51 -5.56 21.74
CA GLN A 139 -9.28 -6.54 22.80
C GLN A 139 -7.97 -7.29 22.60
N ASP A 140 -7.71 -7.83 21.40
CA ASP A 140 -6.48 -8.56 21.08
C ASP A 140 -5.23 -7.68 21.25
N MET A 141 -5.32 -6.40 20.87
CA MET A 141 -4.27 -5.41 21.09
C MET A 141 -3.99 -5.18 22.57
N SER A 142 -5.04 -5.05 23.38
CA SER A 142 -4.92 -4.89 24.84
C SER A 142 -4.28 -6.12 25.49
N ASP A 143 -4.72 -7.31 25.11
CA ASP A 143 -4.21 -8.58 25.66
C ASP A 143 -2.75 -8.78 25.26
N PHE A 144 -2.39 -8.53 24.00
CA PHE A 144 -1.00 -8.61 23.53
C PHE A 144 -0.08 -7.65 24.28
N LYS A 145 -0.51 -6.40 24.49
CA LYS A 145 0.24 -5.41 25.25
C LYS A 145 0.51 -5.89 26.69
N ALA A 146 -0.52 -6.46 27.33
CA ALA A 146 -0.42 -7.00 28.69
C ALA A 146 0.52 -8.21 28.75
N GLU A 147 0.38 -9.17 27.82
CA GLU A 147 1.23 -10.36 27.74
C GLU A 147 2.71 -10.06 27.50
N LYS A 148 3.01 -8.98 26.78
CA LYS A 148 4.37 -8.53 26.50
C LYS A 148 4.91 -7.54 27.52
N GLU A 149 4.12 -7.20 28.55
CA GLU A 149 4.47 -6.23 29.59
C GLU A 149 4.94 -4.89 29.01
N MET A 150 4.36 -4.47 27.88
CA MET A 150 4.77 -3.27 27.15
C MET A 150 4.20 -2.01 27.80
N SER A 151 5.01 -0.95 27.84
CA SER A 151 4.50 0.39 28.16
C SER A 151 3.61 0.95 27.04
N ASP A 152 2.84 1.99 27.35
CA ASP A 152 1.98 2.69 26.38
C ASP A 152 2.81 3.21 25.19
N GLU A 153 3.96 3.83 25.46
CA GLU A 153 4.85 4.41 24.46
C GLU A 153 5.48 3.35 23.55
N GLU A 154 5.89 2.21 24.12
CA GLU A 154 6.44 1.09 23.34
C GLU A 154 5.37 0.44 22.46
N PHE A 155 4.17 0.28 22.97
CA PHE A 155 3.05 -0.31 22.24
C PHE A 155 2.58 0.59 21.09
N GLU A 156 2.49 1.90 21.31
CA GLU A 156 2.14 2.87 20.25
C GLU A 156 3.15 2.82 19.10
N LYS A 157 4.46 2.77 19.42
CA LYS A 157 5.50 2.65 18.41
C LYS A 157 5.39 1.32 17.64
N PHE A 158 5.21 0.21 18.36
CA PHE A 158 5.07 -1.12 17.76
C PHE A 158 3.87 -1.20 16.81
N ILE A 159 2.70 -0.75 17.25
CA ILE A 159 1.48 -0.75 16.44
C ILE A 159 1.62 0.19 15.24
N GLY A 160 2.27 1.34 15.40
CA GLY A 160 2.58 2.24 14.28
C GLY A 160 3.44 1.59 13.20
N GLU A 161 4.45 0.80 13.60
CA GLU A 161 5.27 0.02 12.66
C GLU A 161 4.45 -1.08 11.97
N CYS A 162 3.59 -1.80 12.71
CA CYS A 162 2.67 -2.78 12.13
C CYS A 162 1.72 -2.15 11.10
N TYR A 163 1.13 -0.99 11.40
CA TYR A 163 0.24 -0.30 10.46
C TYR A 163 0.95 0.13 9.19
N SER A 164 2.17 0.67 9.30
CA SER A 164 2.98 1.07 8.13
C SER A 164 3.24 -0.12 7.18
N VAL A 165 3.55 -1.29 7.75
CA VAL A 165 3.77 -2.55 7.02
C VAL A 165 2.49 -3.01 6.31
N VAL A 166 1.35 -2.98 7.01
CA VAL A 166 0.05 -3.40 6.46
C VAL A 166 -0.44 -2.42 5.38
N GLU A 167 -0.29 -1.11 5.61
CA GLU A 167 -0.67 -0.07 4.66
C GLU A 167 0.11 -0.20 3.34
N GLY A 168 1.43 -0.40 3.42
CA GLY A 168 2.26 -0.64 2.25
C GLY A 168 1.79 -1.86 1.45
N ALA A 169 1.46 -2.96 2.11
CA ALA A 169 0.94 -4.16 1.47
C ALA A 169 -0.43 -3.94 0.82
N LEU A 170 -1.34 -3.22 1.48
CA LEU A 170 -2.66 -2.86 0.93
C LEU A 170 -2.54 -1.97 -0.31
N MET A 171 -1.55 -1.08 -0.36
CA MET A 171 -1.23 -0.26 -1.53
C MET A 171 -0.42 -1.01 -2.61
N GLY A 172 -0.18 -2.31 -2.45
CA GLY A 172 0.58 -3.13 -3.40
C GLY A 172 2.09 -2.93 -3.36
N ARG A 173 2.63 -2.25 -2.34
CA ARG A 173 4.07 -2.03 -2.15
C ARG A 173 4.67 -3.15 -1.30
N ILE A 174 5.03 -4.25 -1.94
CA ILE A 174 5.82 -5.33 -1.34
C ILE A 174 7.30 -5.01 -1.57
N ASP A 175 7.91 -4.30 -0.64
CA ASP A 175 9.33 -3.94 -0.73
C ASP A 175 10.24 -4.93 0.03
N LYS A 176 11.55 -4.73 -0.12
CA LYS A 176 12.55 -5.58 0.53
C LYS A 176 12.46 -5.52 2.06
N SER A 177 12.10 -4.36 2.63
CA SER A 177 12.00 -4.16 4.07
C SER A 177 10.85 -4.99 4.67
N PHE A 178 9.70 -4.98 4.00
CA PHE A 178 8.56 -5.84 4.31
C PHE A 178 8.94 -7.33 4.27
N LEU A 179 9.57 -7.78 3.18
CA LEU A 179 9.99 -9.17 3.02
C LEU A 179 11.02 -9.59 4.07
N GLU A 180 11.98 -8.72 4.41
CA GLU A 180 12.97 -8.98 5.47
C GLU A 180 12.32 -9.07 6.86
N THR A 181 11.33 -8.22 7.14
CA THR A 181 10.59 -8.25 8.42
C THR A 181 9.79 -9.54 8.57
N MET A 182 9.06 -9.95 7.52
CA MET A 182 8.33 -11.22 7.51
C MET A 182 9.26 -12.43 7.59
N TYR A 183 10.38 -12.41 6.85
CA TYR A 183 11.37 -13.49 6.88
C TYR A 183 12.00 -13.66 8.27
N LYS A 184 12.36 -12.56 8.95
CA LYS A 184 12.87 -12.59 10.33
C LYS A 184 11.81 -13.10 11.31
N GLY A 185 10.56 -12.66 11.17
CA GLY A 185 9.46 -13.15 12.00
C GLY A 185 9.27 -14.67 11.89
N LEU A 186 9.30 -15.21 10.66
CA LEU A 186 9.13 -16.64 10.41
C LEU A 186 10.31 -17.51 10.90
N ASN A 187 11.53 -16.96 10.93
CA ASN A 187 12.73 -17.71 11.33
C ASN A 187 13.17 -17.43 12.78
N TYR A 188 12.47 -16.57 13.51
CA TYR A 188 12.89 -16.09 14.84
C TYR A 188 13.33 -17.19 15.80
N GLU A 189 12.52 -18.25 15.94
CA GLU A 189 12.78 -19.33 16.89
C GLU A 189 13.94 -20.23 16.46
N LYS A 190 14.10 -20.43 15.15
CA LYS A 190 15.23 -21.18 14.58
C LYS A 190 16.53 -20.40 14.75
N ASP A 191 16.53 -19.11 14.44
CA ASP A 191 17.71 -18.25 14.57
C ASP A 191 18.17 -18.17 16.04
N LEU A 192 17.25 -18.17 17.01
CA LEU A 192 17.56 -18.26 18.44
C LEU A 192 18.23 -19.58 18.82
N GLN A 193 17.73 -20.71 18.32
CA GLN A 193 18.31 -22.03 18.60
C GLN A 193 19.71 -22.16 17.98
N ASP A 194 19.87 -21.70 16.75
CA ASP A 194 21.14 -21.73 16.03
C ASP A 194 22.17 -20.80 16.71
N ALA A 195 21.76 -19.61 17.16
CA ALA A 195 22.60 -18.70 17.92
C ALA A 195 23.02 -19.28 19.29
N ALA A 196 22.10 -19.95 20.00
CA ALA A 196 22.41 -20.61 21.26
C ALA A 196 23.41 -21.77 21.06
N ALA A 197 23.23 -22.58 20.02
CA ALA A 197 24.14 -23.66 19.67
C ALA A 197 25.53 -23.12 19.28
N ALA A 198 25.58 -22.07 18.45
CA ALA A 198 26.82 -21.40 18.06
C ALA A 198 27.55 -20.79 19.27
N GLY A 199 26.83 -20.13 20.19
CA GLY A 199 27.40 -19.56 21.41
C GLY A 199 27.96 -20.62 22.37
N VAL A 200 27.32 -21.80 22.46
CA VAL A 200 27.87 -22.93 23.24
C VAL A 200 29.17 -23.46 22.62
N VAL A 201 29.23 -23.55 21.29
CA VAL A 201 30.44 -23.98 20.59
C VAL A 201 31.56 -22.94 20.75
N GLU A 202 31.25 -21.66 20.55
CA GLU A 202 32.21 -20.57 20.72
C GLU A 202 32.74 -20.49 22.16
N GLY A 203 31.86 -20.57 23.17
CA GLY A 203 32.26 -20.58 24.57
C GLY A 203 33.12 -21.79 24.94
N ARG A 204 32.89 -22.96 24.34
CA ARG A 204 33.76 -24.13 24.51
C ARG A 204 35.13 -23.90 23.86
N ASN A 205 35.18 -23.32 22.66
CA ASN A 205 36.43 -23.01 21.98
C ASN A 205 37.26 -21.96 22.74
N GLN A 206 36.63 -20.90 23.25
CA GLN A 206 37.28 -19.89 24.08
C GLN A 206 37.86 -20.51 25.36
N LYS A 207 37.13 -21.40 26.03
CA LYS A 207 37.63 -22.11 27.23
C LYS A 207 38.82 -23.01 26.93
N ILE A 208 38.83 -23.68 25.77
CA ILE A 208 39.97 -24.50 25.32
C ILE A 208 41.18 -23.61 25.03
N ASP A 209 40.99 -22.47 24.35
CA ASP A 209 42.06 -21.52 24.06
C ASP A 209 42.65 -20.87 25.32
N GLU A 210 41.81 -20.57 26.32
CA GLU A 210 42.25 -20.09 27.63
C GLU A 210 43.07 -21.16 28.37
N GLN A 211 42.61 -22.42 28.38
CA GLN A 211 43.36 -23.52 28.98
C GLN A 211 44.70 -23.75 28.28
N LEU A 212 44.75 -23.70 26.95
CA LEU A 212 45.99 -23.79 26.17
C LEU A 212 46.96 -22.64 26.48
N LYS A 213 46.46 -21.41 26.64
CA LYS A 213 47.28 -20.26 27.06
C LYS A 213 47.84 -20.43 28.47
N THR A 214 47.08 -20.98 29.41
CA THR A 214 47.58 -21.27 30.77
C THR A 214 48.56 -22.44 30.85
N THR A 215 48.53 -23.36 29.85
CA THR A 215 49.42 -24.54 29.81
C THR A 215 50.75 -24.23 29.09
N THR A 216 50.83 -23.13 28.33
CA THR A 216 52.07 -22.65 27.67
C THR A 216 52.98 -21.80 28.59
N GLY A 217 52.90 -22.02 29.90
CA GLY A 217 53.88 -21.55 30.88
C GLY A 217 54.56 -22.76 31.49
N ASP A 218 55.75 -23.12 30.99
CA ASP A 218 56.46 -24.35 31.33
C ASP A 218 56.55 -24.57 32.85
N GLY A 219 55.81 -25.56 33.34
CA GLY A 219 55.79 -26.01 34.73
C GLY A 219 57.07 -26.75 35.16
N ILE A 220 58.26 -26.21 34.83
CA ILE A 220 59.54 -26.78 35.26
C ILE A 220 60.26 -25.78 36.18
N PRO A 221 60.41 -26.09 37.48
CA PRO A 221 61.30 -25.35 38.36
C PRO A 221 62.75 -25.55 37.91
N ALA A 222 63.47 -24.46 37.62
CA ALA A 222 64.88 -24.52 37.26
C ALA A 222 65.75 -24.79 38.50
N LEU A 223 66.14 -26.04 38.77
CA LEU A 223 67.15 -26.39 39.78
C LEU A 223 67.97 -27.65 39.41
N ASN A 224 69.10 -27.39 38.75
CA ASN A 224 70.45 -27.91 39.01
C ASN A 224 70.85 -29.42 38.86
N SER A 225 72.11 -29.59 38.38
CA SER A 225 73.08 -30.69 38.58
C SER A 225 73.27 -31.80 37.52
N GLY A 226 74.37 -31.65 36.75
CA GLY A 226 75.47 -32.60 36.56
C GLY A 226 75.22 -34.04 36.06
N GLY A 227 75.81 -34.40 34.90
CA GLY A 227 76.14 -35.80 34.60
C GLY A 227 76.31 -36.16 33.11
N LYS A 228 77.52 -36.59 32.74
CA LYS A 228 78.03 -36.96 31.40
C LYS A 228 77.31 -38.10 30.65
N GLY A 229 77.37 -38.00 29.32
CA GLY A 229 77.61 -39.10 28.35
C GLY A 229 76.40 -39.43 27.46
N GLY A 230 76.46 -39.55 26.13
CA GLY A 230 77.50 -39.46 25.11
C GLY A 230 76.94 -40.10 23.82
N THR A 231 77.22 -39.49 22.65
CA THR A 231 77.26 -40.05 21.26
C THR A 231 75.99 -40.75 20.70
N LYS A 232 75.57 -40.67 19.42
CA LYS A 232 76.12 -40.27 18.11
C LYS A 232 74.92 -40.16 17.12
N LYS A 233 74.95 -39.24 16.15
CA LYS A 233 74.17 -39.33 14.89
C LYS A 233 74.87 -40.30 13.92
N PRO A 234 74.14 -40.99 13.02
CA PRO A 234 74.13 -40.59 11.60
C PRO A 234 72.72 -40.72 10.95
N ALA A 235 72.28 -39.78 10.12
CA ALA A 235 72.47 -39.61 8.66
C ALA A 235 71.48 -40.42 7.78
N VAL A 236 70.71 -39.67 7.00
CA VAL A 236 69.67 -40.06 6.02
C VAL A 236 70.30 -40.71 4.77
N PRO A 237 69.55 -41.47 3.96
CA PRO A 237 69.22 -40.90 2.64
C PRO A 237 67.85 -41.27 2.03
N PHE A 238 67.22 -40.25 1.44
CA PHE A 238 66.57 -40.17 0.12
C PHE A 238 65.96 -41.43 -0.53
N ARG A 239 64.67 -41.35 -0.91
CA ARG A 239 64.25 -41.53 -2.31
C ARG A 239 63.02 -40.69 -2.65
N ARG A 240 63.05 -40.27 -3.90
CA ARG A 240 62.24 -39.30 -4.62
C ARG A 240 61.09 -40.05 -5.34
N ASP A 241 60.06 -39.27 -5.68
CA ASP A 241 59.43 -39.23 -7.00
C ASP A 241 58.13 -39.99 -7.33
N PHE A 242 57.21 -39.18 -7.91
CA PHE A 242 56.10 -39.40 -8.85
C PHE A 242 54.88 -40.23 -8.38
N TYR A 243 53.62 -39.81 -8.61
CA TYR A 243 53.04 -39.30 -9.86
C TYR A 243 51.92 -38.28 -9.66
N SER A 244 51.65 -37.59 -10.77
CA SER A 244 50.64 -36.56 -11.11
C SER A 244 49.24 -36.71 -10.55
#